data_AF-A0A344ULJ0-F1
#
_entry.id   AF-A0A344ULJ0-F1
#
_cell.length_a   1.000
_cell.length_b   1.000
_cell.length_c   1.000
_cell.angle_alpha   90.00
_cell.angle_beta   90.00
_cell.angle_gamma   90.00
#
_symmetry.space_group_name_H-M   'P 1'
#
loop_
_entity.id
_entity.type
_entity.pdbx_description
1 polymer ?
#
loop_
_entity_poly.entity_id
_entity_poly.type
_entity_poly.pdbx_seq_one_letter_code
_entity_poly.pdbx_strand_id
1 'polypeptide(L)'
;MTDKIIIIKSNGEPTTAMDQPQAEEYLGNPKLITRNRLANLKQALNDVTSGKGKATGTYRFNGHPVLHASSGNGEKSVSLFFYDENGDHYIIAMGEHVSSTSYRLSDYGQPDGPFRENATIAL
;
A
#
# COMPACT_ATOMS: atom_id res chain seq x y z
N MET A 1 20.35 -3.29 8.01
CA MET A 1 19.23 -2.39 7.67
C MET A 1 17.98 -3.24 7.79
N THR A 2 16.97 -2.75 8.50
CA THR A 2 15.77 -3.54 8.78
C THR A 2 14.73 -3.10 7.76
N ASP A 3 14.36 -3.97 6.83
CA ASP A 3 13.35 -3.70 5.80
C ASP A 3 11.97 -4.09 6.34
N LYS A 4 11.56 -3.52 7.48
CA LYS A 4 10.29 -3.88 8.12
C LYS A 4 9.14 -3.13 7.49
N ILE A 5 7.97 -3.72 7.58
CA ILE A 5 6.72 -3.13 7.12
C ILE A 5 5.91 -2.70 8.34
N ILE A 6 5.44 -1.47 8.31
CA ILE A 6 4.56 -0.88 9.31
C ILE A 6 3.30 -0.42 8.57
N ILE A 7 2.13 -0.71 9.14
CA ILE A 7 0.86 -0.32 8.54
C ILE A 7 0.30 0.84 9.37
N ILE A 8 0.06 1.99 8.74
CA ILE A 8 -0.59 3.12 9.39
C ILE A 8 -2.09 2.86 9.38
N LYS A 9 -2.63 2.41 10.52
CA LYS A 9 -4.06 2.11 10.73
C LYS A 9 -4.92 3.32 10.37
N SER A 10 -6.19 3.11 10.01
CA SER A 10 -7.13 4.21 9.71
C SER A 10 -7.41 5.13 10.90
N ASN A 11 -7.00 4.77 12.12
CA ASN A 11 -7.02 5.67 13.28
C ASN A 11 -5.73 6.52 13.41
N GLY A 12 -4.83 6.47 12.42
CA GLY A 12 -3.55 7.17 12.37
C GLY A 12 -2.41 6.48 13.12
N GLU A 13 -2.68 5.43 13.90
CA GLU A 13 -1.64 4.74 14.68
C GLU A 13 -0.89 3.71 13.84
N PRO A 14 0.45 3.63 13.95
CA PRO A 14 1.22 2.56 13.33
C PRO A 14 0.94 1.21 14.02
N THR A 15 1.01 0.12 13.26
CA THR A 15 1.21 -1.22 13.82
C THR A 15 2.62 -1.37 14.39
N THR A 16 2.88 -2.47 15.10
CA THR A 16 4.26 -2.91 15.32
C THR A 16 4.94 -3.21 13.99
N ALA A 17 6.26 -3.01 13.92
CA ALA A 17 7.06 -3.38 12.75
C ALA A 17 6.97 -4.90 12.47
N MET A 18 6.70 -5.25 11.23
CA MET A 18 6.43 -6.62 10.77
C MET A 18 7.44 -7.02 9.71
N ASP A 19 7.74 -8.32 9.60
CA ASP A 19 8.32 -8.84 8.36
C ASP A 19 7.26 -8.97 7.27
N GLN A 20 7.71 -9.29 6.05
CA GLN A 20 6.81 -9.39 4.91
C GLN A 20 5.75 -10.49 5.05
N PRO A 21 6.06 -11.72 5.52
CA PRO A 21 5.03 -12.72 5.80
C PRO A 21 3.93 -12.22 6.75
N GLN A 22 4.30 -11.52 7.83
CA GLN A 22 3.35 -10.95 8.78
C GLN A 22 2.50 -9.83 8.16
N ALA A 23 3.10 -8.98 7.32
CA ALA A 23 2.36 -7.94 6.59
C ALA A 23 1.41 -8.54 5.52
N GLU A 24 1.82 -9.63 4.86
CA GLU A 24 0.98 -10.40 3.92
C GLU A 24 -0.24 -10.97 4.65
N GLU A 25 -0.07 -11.52 5.85
CA GLU A 25 -1.19 -12.01 6.67
C GLU A 25 -2.13 -10.87 7.09
N TYR A 26 -1.58 -9.72 7.52
CA TYR A 26 -2.37 -8.57 7.95
C TYR A 26 -3.22 -8.00 6.80
N LEU A 27 -2.57 -7.64 5.68
CA LEU A 27 -3.24 -7.04 4.52
C LEU A 27 -4.06 -8.08 3.72
N GLY A 28 -3.66 -9.35 3.80
CA GLY A 28 -4.35 -10.50 3.20
C GLY A 28 -5.62 -10.92 3.93
N ASN A 29 -6.01 -10.20 4.99
CA ASN A 29 -7.25 -10.45 5.72
C ASN A 29 -8.45 -10.42 4.75
N PRO A 30 -9.32 -11.45 4.76
CA PRO A 30 -10.47 -11.51 3.85
C PRO A 30 -11.50 -10.39 4.04
N LYS A 31 -11.41 -9.60 5.12
CA LYS A 31 -12.19 -8.37 5.31
C LYS A 31 -11.68 -7.19 4.50
N LEU A 32 -10.41 -7.21 4.07
CA LEU A 32 -9.76 -6.14 3.30
C LEU A 32 -9.64 -6.53 1.83
N ILE A 33 -9.28 -7.78 1.54
CA ILE A 33 -8.93 -8.21 0.18
C ILE A 33 -9.49 -9.60 -0.16
N THR A 34 -9.82 -9.82 -1.42
CA THR A 34 -10.29 -11.10 -1.91
C THR A 34 -9.15 -12.10 -2.15
N ARG A 35 -9.41 -13.39 -1.91
CA ARG A 35 -8.40 -14.47 -2.02
C ARG A 35 -7.68 -14.53 -3.38
N ASN A 36 -8.37 -14.19 -4.46
CA ASN A 36 -7.81 -14.20 -5.82
C ASN A 36 -6.79 -13.07 -6.08
N ARG A 37 -6.58 -12.15 -5.13
CA ARG A 37 -5.63 -11.04 -5.22
C ARG A 37 -4.39 -11.22 -4.32
N LEU A 38 -4.35 -12.27 -3.49
CA LEU A 38 -3.26 -12.51 -2.53
C LEU A 38 -1.89 -12.70 -3.21
N ALA A 39 -1.85 -13.37 -4.35
CA ALA A 39 -0.60 -13.52 -5.11
C ALA A 39 -0.06 -12.16 -5.58
N ASN A 40 -0.95 -11.24 -5.97
CA ASN A 40 -0.57 -9.89 -6.40
C ASN A 40 -0.21 -9.00 -5.20
N LEU A 41 -0.87 -9.18 -4.04
CA LEU A 41 -0.45 -8.54 -2.79
C LEU A 41 0.99 -8.92 -2.43
N LYS A 42 1.31 -10.22 -2.47
CA LYS A 42 2.67 -10.70 -2.20
C LYS A 42 3.70 -10.09 -3.15
N GLN A 43 3.37 -9.99 -4.43
CA GLN A 43 4.25 -9.36 -5.41
C GLN A 43 4.40 -7.85 -5.18
N ALA A 44 3.31 -7.15 -4.86
CA ALA A 44 3.38 -5.72 -4.52
C ALA A 44 4.25 -5.50 -3.26
N LEU A 45 4.12 -6.35 -2.24
CA LEU A 45 4.98 -6.32 -1.04
C LEU A 45 6.44 -6.61 -1.36
N ASN A 46 6.74 -7.55 -2.27
CA ASN A 46 8.12 -7.77 -2.75
C ASN A 46 8.68 -6.50 -3.40
N ASP A 47 7.88 -5.78 -4.20
CA ASP A 47 8.32 -4.56 -4.85
C ASP A 47 8.54 -3.42 -3.85
N VAL A 48 7.76 -3.36 -2.76
CA VAL A 48 8.01 -2.47 -1.62
C VAL A 48 9.37 -2.78 -1.00
N THR A 49 9.59 -4.02 -0.54
CA THR A 49 10.80 -4.40 0.21
C THR A 49 12.06 -4.48 -0.67
N SER A 50 11.91 -4.66 -1.98
CA SER A 50 13.03 -4.65 -2.93
C SER A 50 13.39 -3.25 -3.44
N GLY A 51 12.77 -2.18 -2.90
CA GLY A 51 13.03 -0.80 -3.32
C GLY A 51 12.58 -0.48 -4.75
N LYS A 52 11.58 -1.21 -5.27
CA LYS A 52 11.03 -1.02 -6.62
C LYS A 52 9.78 -0.12 -6.64
N GLY A 53 9.45 0.51 -5.50
CA GLY A 53 8.42 1.52 -5.43
C GLY A 53 8.66 2.68 -6.40
N LYS A 54 7.60 3.20 -6.99
CA LYS A 54 7.64 4.32 -7.92
C LYS A 54 7.07 5.56 -7.26
N ALA A 55 7.73 6.70 -7.44
CA ALA A 55 7.26 7.98 -6.93
C ALA A 55 5.84 8.30 -7.43
N THR A 56 4.99 8.78 -6.53
CA THR A 56 3.62 9.25 -6.86
C THR A 56 3.59 10.73 -7.26
N GLY A 57 4.74 11.34 -7.52
CA GLY A 57 4.83 12.75 -7.85
C GLY A 57 4.60 13.65 -6.63
N THR A 58 3.50 14.42 -6.64
CA THR A 58 3.24 15.46 -5.63
C THR A 58 2.57 14.94 -4.36
N TYR A 59 2.13 13.67 -4.32
CA TYR A 59 1.46 13.16 -3.13
C TYR A 59 2.44 12.97 -1.97
N ARG A 60 1.99 13.42 -0.80
CA ARG A 60 2.72 13.31 0.46
C ARG A 60 1.79 12.82 1.56
N PHE A 61 2.34 12.12 2.54
CA PHE A 61 1.64 11.71 3.74
C PHE A 61 2.47 12.11 4.96
N ASN A 62 1.89 12.90 5.87
CA ASN A 62 2.61 13.49 7.02
C ASN A 62 3.95 14.17 6.65
N GLY A 63 4.03 14.77 5.44
CA GLY A 63 5.24 15.42 4.94
C GLY A 63 6.22 14.50 4.19
N HIS A 64 6.02 13.19 4.21
CA HIS A 64 6.85 12.22 3.50
C HIS A 64 6.39 12.05 2.04
N PRO A 65 7.31 12.01 1.06
CA PRO A 65 6.97 11.64 -0.31
C PRO A 65 6.39 10.23 -0.37
N VAL A 66 5.27 10.06 -1.08
CA VAL A 66 4.63 8.75 -1.21
C VAL A 66 5.16 8.03 -2.45
N LEU A 67 5.42 6.74 -2.28
CA LEU A 67 5.71 5.77 -3.32
C LEU A 67 4.48 4.87 -3.53
N HIS A 68 4.42 4.23 -4.70
CA HIS A 68 3.48 3.16 -4.95
C HIS A 68 4.15 1.94 -5.55
N ALA A 69 3.65 0.76 -5.19
CA ALA A 69 4.00 -0.52 -5.80
C ALA A 69 2.72 -1.22 -6.22
N SER A 70 2.67 -1.77 -7.43
CA SER A 70 1.47 -2.37 -7.98
C SER A 70 1.78 -3.65 -8.74
N SER A 71 0.97 -4.68 -8.55
CA SER A 71 1.04 -5.92 -9.32
C SER A 71 -0.34 -6.37 -9.81
N GLY A 72 -0.36 -7.09 -10.93
CA GLY A 72 -1.56 -7.58 -11.58
C GLY A 72 -2.22 -6.58 -12.53
N ASN A 73 -3.41 -6.91 -13.02
CA ASN A 73 -4.19 -6.09 -13.96
C ASN A 73 -5.68 -6.05 -13.58
N GLY A 74 -6.32 -4.91 -13.87
CA GLY A 74 -7.74 -4.67 -13.58
C GLY A 74 -8.12 -4.96 -12.12
N GLU A 75 -9.30 -5.54 -11.91
CA GLU A 75 -9.87 -5.86 -10.59
C GLU A 75 -9.06 -6.90 -9.80
N LYS A 76 -8.10 -7.58 -10.43
CA LYS A 76 -7.20 -8.51 -9.72
C LYS A 76 -5.94 -7.83 -9.21
N SER A 77 -5.67 -6.61 -9.65
CA SER A 77 -4.46 -5.89 -9.26
C SER A 77 -4.47 -5.53 -7.79
N VAL A 78 -3.27 -5.33 -7.23
CA VAL A 78 -3.08 -4.79 -5.88
C VAL A 78 -2.10 -3.64 -6.01
N SER A 79 -2.47 -2.48 -5.46
CA SER A 79 -1.65 -1.29 -5.44
C SER A 79 -1.48 -0.84 -4.00
N LEU A 80 -0.24 -0.80 -3.53
CA LEU A 80 0.16 -0.34 -2.21
C LEU A 80 0.73 1.06 -2.32
N PHE A 81 0.30 1.95 -1.42
CA PHE A 81 0.86 3.28 -1.25
C PHE A 81 1.60 3.33 0.08
N PHE A 82 2.83 3.82 0.06
CA PHE A 82 3.71 3.78 1.22
C PHE A 82 4.73 4.93 1.20
N TYR A 83 5.39 5.17 2.33
CA TYR A 83 6.59 5.99 2.38
C TYR A 83 7.68 5.25 3.13
N ASP A 84 8.93 5.62 2.87
CA ASP A 84 10.08 5.06 3.58
C ASP A 84 10.54 6.05 4.65
N GLU A 85 10.80 5.53 5.85
CA GLU A 85 11.37 6.30 6.96
C GLU A 85 12.30 5.40 7.78
N ASN A 86 13.51 5.88 8.05
CA ASN A 86 14.52 5.17 8.86
C ASN A 86 14.86 3.73 8.39
N GLY A 87 14.60 3.42 7.12
CA GLY A 87 14.82 2.10 6.52
C GLY A 87 13.59 1.18 6.55
N ASP A 88 12.52 1.58 7.23
CA ASP A 88 11.25 0.84 7.28
C ASP A 88 10.26 1.39 6.24
N HIS A 89 9.30 0.54 5.85
CA HIS A 89 8.26 0.82 4.87
C HIS A 89 6.90 1.00 5.53
N TYR A 90 6.33 2.20 5.42
CA TYR A 90 5.06 2.57 6.04
C TYR A 90 3.93 2.53 5.03
N ILE A 91 3.15 1.45 5.02
CA ILE A 91 1.97 1.29 4.14
C ILE A 91 0.81 2.11 4.70
N ILE A 92 0.25 2.98 3.86
CA ILE A 92 -0.83 3.92 4.24
C ILE A 92 -2.14 3.64 3.52
N ALA A 93 -2.12 3.00 2.35
CA ALA A 93 -3.33 2.66 1.61
C ALA A 93 -3.11 1.45 0.69
N MET A 94 -4.19 0.75 0.38
CA MET A 94 -4.22 -0.40 -0.52
C MET A 94 -5.47 -0.34 -1.40
N GLY A 95 -5.32 -0.74 -2.64
CA GLY A 95 -6.42 -0.79 -3.57
C GLY A 95 -6.09 -1.48 -4.87
N GLU A 96 -6.74 -1.05 -5.93
CA GLU A 96 -6.65 -1.64 -7.25
C GLU A 96 -6.31 -0.58 -8.32
N HIS A 97 -5.70 -1.07 -9.39
CA HIS A 97 -5.42 -0.35 -10.61
C HIS A 97 -6.70 -0.27 -11.46
N VAL A 98 -7.12 0.96 -11.76
CA VAL A 98 -8.31 1.25 -12.59
C VAL A 98 -7.90 1.49 -14.04
N SER A 99 -6.84 2.26 -14.26
CA SER A 99 -6.26 2.56 -15.57
C SER A 99 -4.76 2.80 -15.41
N SER A 100 -4.00 2.92 -16.51
CA SER A 100 -2.53 3.09 -16.49
C SER A 100 -1.98 4.16 -15.54
N THR A 101 -2.81 5.14 -15.18
CA THR A 101 -2.46 6.31 -14.36
C THR A 101 -3.47 6.54 -13.24
N SER A 102 -4.33 5.56 -12.91
CA SER A 102 -5.37 5.75 -11.89
C SER A 102 -5.61 4.50 -11.04
N TYR A 103 -5.78 4.73 -9.74
CA TYR A 103 -5.85 3.71 -8.71
C TYR A 103 -6.98 4.03 -7.72
N ARG A 104 -7.81 3.03 -7.39
CA ARG A 104 -8.89 3.17 -6.41
C ARG A 104 -8.50 2.50 -5.10
N LEU A 105 -8.55 3.22 -3.98
CA LEU A 105 -8.20 2.73 -2.64
C LEU A 105 -9.36 1.95 -2.02
N SER A 106 -9.72 0.81 -2.63
CA SER A 106 -10.91 0.02 -2.29
C SER A 106 -10.75 -0.88 -1.07
N ASP A 107 -9.52 -1.23 -0.72
CA ASP A 107 -9.26 -2.31 0.24
C ASP A 107 -8.83 -1.77 1.60
N TYR A 108 -8.14 -0.63 1.58
CA TYR A 108 -7.57 -0.02 2.77
C TYR A 108 -7.23 1.45 2.52
N GLY A 109 -7.52 2.32 3.49
CA GLY A 109 -7.18 3.73 3.40
C GLY A 109 -7.35 4.48 4.72
N GLN A 110 -7.13 5.78 4.62
CA GLN A 110 -7.19 6.73 5.72
C GLN A 110 -8.61 7.29 5.90
N PRO A 111 -8.94 7.93 7.03
CA PRO A 111 -10.26 8.49 7.24
C PRO A 111 -10.48 9.76 6.41
N ASP A 112 -9.40 10.48 6.09
CA ASP A 112 -9.43 11.73 5.34
C ASP A 112 -8.20 11.89 4.42
N GLY A 113 -8.14 13.03 3.74
CA GLY A 113 -7.05 13.38 2.83
C GLY A 113 -7.04 12.61 1.51
N PRO A 114 -5.94 12.71 0.75
CA PRO A 114 -5.83 12.10 -0.59
C PRO A 114 -5.83 10.57 -0.58
N PHE A 115 -5.41 9.98 0.54
CA PHE A 115 -5.31 8.52 0.74
C PHE A 115 -6.53 7.94 1.47
N ARG A 116 -7.65 8.66 1.50
CA ARG A 116 -8.85 8.18 2.18
C ARG A 116 -9.44 6.93 1.52
N GLU A 117 -10.10 6.09 2.31
CA GLU A 117 -10.80 4.92 1.79
C GLU A 117 -11.76 5.31 0.65
N ASN A 118 -11.79 4.49 -0.41
CA ASN A 118 -12.52 4.72 -1.66
C ASN A 118 -12.10 5.95 -2.48
N ALA A 119 -11.01 6.64 -2.12
CA ALA A 119 -10.44 7.67 -2.98
C ALA A 119 -9.89 7.08 -4.28
N THR A 120 -9.79 7.94 -5.30
CA THR A 120 -9.07 7.65 -6.53
C THR A 120 -7.82 8.53 -6.57
N ILE A 121 -6.67 7.90 -6.77
CA ILE A 121 -5.37 8.56 -6.97
C ILE A 121 -5.04 8.51 -8.44
N ALA A 122 -4.65 9.65 -9.01
CA ALA A 122 -4.18 9.77 -10.38
C ALA A 122 -2.67 10.10 -10.40
N LEU A 123 -1.88 9.30 -11.10
CA LEU A 123 -0.40 9.40 -11.17
C LEU A 123 0.08 9.78 -12.58
#